data_AF-A0A257GWA1-F1
#
_entry.id   AF-A0A257GWA1-F1
#
_cell.length_a   1.000
_cell.length_b   1.000
_cell.length_c   1.000
_cell.angle_alpha   90.00
_cell.angle_beta   90.00
_cell.angle_gamma   90.00
#
_symmetry.space_group_name_H-M   'P 1'
#
loop_
_entity.id
_entity.type
_entity.pdbx_description
1 polymer ?
#
loop_
_entity_poly.entity_id
_entity_poly.type
_entity_poly.pdbx_seq_one_letter_code
_entity_poly.pdbx_strand_id
1 'polypeptide(L)' 'MATYKTLYKCRECGATSYQHVIDRAEDGVLKPTGQYRCTGCRNVFATIRAWWEPRRRPECLPSHMPG' A
#
# COMPACT_ATOMS: atom_id res chain seq x y z
N MET A 1 -17.79 -17.48 -10.98
CA MET A 1 -16.65 -17.51 -10.03
C MET A 1 -15.79 -16.29 -10.30
N ALA A 2 -15.73 -15.33 -9.38
CA ALA A 2 -14.92 -14.13 -9.57
C ALA A 2 -13.43 -14.53 -9.48
N THR A 3 -12.75 -14.58 -10.61
CA THR A 3 -11.31 -14.74 -10.70
C THR A 3 -10.68 -13.50 -10.06
N TYR A 4 -10.35 -13.58 -8.77
CA TYR A 4 -9.62 -12.54 -8.05
C TYR A 4 -8.19 -12.53 -8.59
N LYS A 5 -8.00 -11.92 -9.76
CA LYS A 5 -6.66 -11.65 -10.26
C LYS A 5 -6.07 -10.61 -9.30
N THR A 6 -5.30 -11.04 -8.31
CA THR A 6 -4.54 -10.16 -7.44
C THR A 6 -3.66 -9.30 -8.33
N LEU A 7 -4.09 -8.06 -8.58
CA LEU A 7 -3.34 -7.12 -9.38
C LEU A 7 -2.21 -6.61 -8.50
N TYR A 8 -0.99 -7.10 -8.72
CA TYR A 8 0.23 -6.60 -8.06
C TYR A 8 0.60 -5.21 -8.59
N LYS A 9 -0.26 -4.24 -8.30
CA LYS A 9 -0.11 -2.84 -8.69
C LYS A 9 -0.48 -1.95 -7.52
N CYS A 10 0.11 -0.76 -7.47
CA CYS A 10 -0.21 0.24 -6.50
C CYS A 10 -1.70 0.56 -6.52
N ARG A 11 -2.34 0.51 -5.36
CA ARG A 11 -3.77 0.83 -5.22
C ARG A 11 -4.10 2.30 -5.52
N GLU A 12 -3.12 3.20 -5.45
CA GLU A 12 -3.35 4.65 -5.64
C GLU A 12 -3.06 5.10 -7.07
N CYS A 13 -1.90 4.74 -7.62
CA CYS A 13 -1.48 5.19 -8.95
C CYS A 13 -1.47 4.09 -10.01
N GLY A 14 -1.64 2.82 -9.63
CA GLY A 14 -1.60 1.69 -10.57
C GLY A 14 -0.20 1.26 -11.02
N ALA A 15 0.87 1.83 -10.47
CA ALA A 15 2.25 1.41 -10.79
C ALA A 15 2.49 -0.06 -10.39
N THR A 16 3.20 -0.82 -11.23
CA THR A 16 3.50 -2.25 -10.99
C THR A 16 4.85 -2.49 -10.31
N SER A 17 5.52 -1.43 -9.87
CA SER A 17 6.86 -1.50 -9.27
C SER A 17 6.93 -0.73 -7.94
N TYR A 18 7.77 -1.25 -7.04
CA TYR A 18 8.08 -0.70 -5.73
C TYR A 18 9.56 -0.93 -5.39
N GLN A 19 10.07 -0.17 -4.43
CA GLN A 19 11.45 -0.24 -3.94
C GLN A 19 11.46 -0.33 -2.42
N HIS A 20 12.49 -0.93 -1.81
CA HIS A 20 12.68 -0.86 -0.36
C HIS A 20 13.18 0.53 0.04
N VAL A 21 12.64 1.06 1.12
CA VAL A 21 13.18 2.27 1.74
C VAL A 21 14.40 1.88 2.55
N ILE A 22 15.55 2.35 2.09
CA ILE A 22 16.82 2.23 2.78
C ILE A 22 17.06 3.56 3.49
N ASP A 23 17.31 3.50 4.78
CA ASP A 23 17.61 4.67 5.59
C ASP A 23 18.92 4.46 6.36
N ARG A 24 19.55 5.56 6.74
CA ARG A 24 20.74 5.50 7.58
C ARG A 24 20.32 5.28 9.01
N ALA A 25 20.66 4.11 9.55
CA ALA A 25 20.52 3.86 10.97
C ALA A 25 21.45 4.78 11.78
N GLU A 26 21.20 4.91 13.08
CA GLU A 26 21.99 5.75 13.98
C GLU A 26 23.49 5.36 14.01
N ASP A 27 23.79 4.10 13.68
CA ASP A 27 25.14 3.58 13.49
C ASP A 27 25.80 3.96 12.14
N GLY A 28 25.15 4.78 11.32
CA GLY A 28 25.64 5.25 10.02
C GLY A 28 25.53 4.24 8.88
N VAL A 29 25.11 3.01 9.17
CA VAL A 29 24.91 1.95 8.17
C VAL A 29 23.58 2.13 7.46
N LEU A 30 23.60 1.99 6.13
CA LEU A 30 22.38 1.93 5.33
C LEU A 30 21.67 0.61 5.57
N LYS A 31 20.50 0.65 6.22
CA LYS A 31 19.69 -0.53 6.51
C LYS A 31 18.31 -0.42 5.86
N PRO A 32 17.74 -1.53 5.38
CA PRO A 32 16.35 -1.55 4.95
C PRO A 32 15.46 -1.28 6.16
N THR A 33 14.61 -0.26 6.08
CA THR A 33 13.68 0.17 7.16
C THR A 33 12.49 -0.77 7.34
N GLY A 34 12.34 -1.77 6.47
CA GLY A 34 11.14 -2.60 6.38
C GLY A 34 9.97 -1.90 5.67
N GLN A 35 10.15 -0.67 5.19
CA GLN A 35 9.14 0.05 4.43
C GLN A 35 9.38 -0.07 2.92
N TYR A 36 8.30 0.11 2.16
CA TYR A 36 8.24 -0.04 0.71
C TYR A 36 7.76 1.26 0.07
N ARG A 37 8.50 1.78 -0.90
CA ARG A 37 8.16 2.97 -1.66
C ARG A 37 7.66 2.61 -3.04
N CYS A 38 6.49 3.10 -3.42
CA CYS A 38 5.99 2.96 -4.79
C CYS A 38 6.81 3.82 -5.76
N THR A 39 7.19 3.29 -6.93
CA THR A 39 7.95 4.06 -7.93
C THR A 39 7.12 5.12 -8.64
N GLY A 40 5.79 4.94 -8.74
CA GLY A 40 4.90 5.90 -9.40
C GLY A 40 4.53 7.09 -8.51
N CYS A 41 3.79 6.84 -7.42
CA CYS A 41 3.32 7.92 -6.54
C CYS A 41 4.34 8.30 -5.45
N ARG A 42 5.47 7.60 -5.34
CA ARG A 42 6.49 7.80 -4.29
C ARG A 42 5.97 7.60 -2.86
N ASN A 43 4.77 7.05 -2.72
CA ASN A 43 4.13 6.81 -1.44
C ASN A 43 4.81 5.64 -0.71
N VAL A 44 4.91 5.75 0.62
CA VAL A 44 5.62 4.79 1.46
C VAL A 44 4.62 3.94 2.25
N PHE A 45 4.83 2.63 2.23
CA PHE A 45 3.95 1.62 2.79
C PHE A 45 4.74 0.73 3.75
N ALA A 46 4.15 0.37 4.89
CA ALA A 46 4.76 -0.57 5.83
C ALA A 46 4.80 -2.02 5.33
N THR A 47 3.92 -2.39 4.40
CA THR A 47 3.86 -3.75 3.84
C THR A 47 3.52 -3.74 2.35
N ILE A 48 4.02 -4.74 1.61
CA ILE A 48 3.66 -4.96 0.20
C ILE A 48 2.14 -5.14 0.06
N ARG A 49 1.49 -5.77 1.05
CA ARG A 49 0.03 -5.93 1.06
C ARG A 49 -0.70 -4.59 1.07
N ALA A 50 -0.27 -3.63 1.90
CA ALA A 50 -0.85 -2.29 1.91
C ALA A 50 -0.66 -1.53 0.58
N TRP A 51 0.35 -1.90 -0.22
CA TRP A 51 0.62 -1.30 -1.52
C TRP A 51 -0.35 -1.78 -2.61
N TRP A 52 -0.63 -3.09 -2.71
CA TRP A 52 -1.51 -3.64 -3.75
C TRP A 52 -2.95 -3.91 -3.31
N GLU A 53 -3.19 -4.09 -2.02
CA GLU A 53 -4.52 -4.41 -1.51
C GLU A 53 -5.45 -3.21 -1.71
N PRO A 54 -6.52 -3.35 -2.52
CA PRO A 54 -7.51 -2.31 -2.63
C PRO A 54 -8.09 -2.07 -1.24
N ARG A 55 -8.28 -0.80 -0.86
CA ARG A 55 -9.00 -0.49 0.37
C ARG A 55 -10.39 -1.11 0.21
N ARG A 56 -10.64 -2.23 0.89
CA ARG A 56 -12.00 -2.66 1.16
C ARG A 56 -12.58 -1.51 1.96
N ARG A 57 -13.35 -0.64 1.30
CA ARG A 57 -14.26 0.23 2.05
C ARG A 57 -15.09 -0.75 2.88
N PRO A 58 -15.10 -0.66 4.21
CA PRO A 58 -16.22 -1.25 4.92
C PRO A 58 -17.46 -0.66 4.25
N GLU A 59 -18.32 -1.55 3.78
CA GLU A 59 -19.62 -1.27 3.19
C GLU A 59 -20.18 0.02 3.78
N CYS A 60 -20.60 0.96 2.93
CA CYS A 60 -21.35 2.14 3.37
C CYS A 60 -22.37 1.67 4.40
N LEU A 61 -22.18 2.05 5.67
CA LEU A 61 -23.20 1.83 6.68
C LEU A 61 -24.43 2.58 6.16
N PRO A 62 -25.58 1.93 5.95
CA PRO A 62 -26.78 2.65 5.56
C PRO A 62 -27.06 3.67 6.65
N SER A 63 -27.10 4.94 6.27
CA SER A 63 -27.44 6.04 7.14
C SER A 63 -28.78 5.75 7.81
N HIS A 64 -28.76 5.35 9.08
CA HIS A 64 -29.94 5.35 9.91
C HIS A 64 -30.34 6.81 10.12
N MET A 65 -31.36 7.28 9.40
CA MET A 65 -32.08 8.51 9.68
C MET A 65 -33.17 8.18 10.71
N PRO A 66 -33.15 8.74 11.93
CA PRO A 66 -34.33 8.79 12.78
C PRO A 66 -35.17 10.02 12.38
N GLY A 67 -36.47 9.80 12.19
CA GLY A 67 -37.49 10.82 11.93
C GLY A 67 -38.04 11.46 13.19
#